data_AF-A0AAD6IBY3-F1
#
_entry.id   AF-A0AAD6IBY3-F1
#
_cell.length_a   1.000
_cell.length_b   1.000
_cell.length_c   1.000
_cell.angle_alpha   90.00
_cell.angle_beta   90.00
_cell.angle_gamma   90.00
#
_symmetry.space_group_name_H-M   'P 1'
#
loop_
_entity.id
_entity.type
_entity.pdbx_description
1 polymer ?
#
loop_
_entity_poly.entity_id
_entity_poly.type
_entity_poly.pdbx_seq_one_letter_code
_entity_poly.pdbx_strand_id
1 'polypeptide(L)'
;MTGQQYPQPMRQSGSLDQFEKFELTPILGTEFRQVDVTEWLTSPDSDRLLQDLAILIAERGVVFFRGQTNLDNERHKELINRIGALGGKPKDNGLYVHPLYQIRQEPDPELQLLNPEGVIKIYGKTAKGDKKQSGINEWHTDISFEANPPDYSSLRLTDLPPGGGGDTLWASSYDVYDKLSTPYQKFFEDLTATYSQEALNQVAASKGTTIFQGPRGSPANTGSALTSVHPVVRTHPITGWKGVFALGVHCHHINDVTKVESDEILEKIIHLVALNPDLQVRFRWENSHDIAIWDNRAVYHAPIQNHVGKRRGWRVLSVGERPYLDPTSVSRAEYLASLAERENGTAEAKKDTAADSIEGPHKLGNGSNGRVEAASSVAIE
;
A
#
# COMPACT_ATOMS: atom_id res chain seq x y z
N MET A 1 13.66 31.83 7.18
CA MET A 1 13.61 30.49 6.59
C MET A 1 12.19 30.00 6.76
N THR A 2 11.37 30.02 5.71
CA THR A 2 10.05 29.39 5.73
C THR A 2 10.30 27.89 5.79
N GLY A 3 10.05 27.25 6.94
CA GLY A 3 10.23 25.81 7.11
C GLY A 3 9.38 25.05 6.10
N GLN A 4 9.94 23.98 5.53
CA GLN A 4 9.19 23.08 4.66
C GLN A 4 8.01 22.51 5.45
N GLN A 5 6.80 22.73 4.95
CA GLN A 5 5.57 22.25 5.60
C GLN A 5 5.20 20.88 5.02
N TYR A 6 5.13 19.87 5.90
CA TYR A 6 4.71 18.53 5.53
C TYR A 6 3.21 18.31 5.76
N PRO A 7 2.55 17.45 4.96
CA PRO A 7 1.17 17.02 5.19
C PRO A 7 0.96 16.50 6.62
N GLN A 8 -0.22 16.80 7.18
CA GLN A 8 -0.61 16.27 8.48
C GLN A 8 -1.34 14.93 8.31
N PRO A 9 -1.11 13.95 9.21
CA PRO A 9 -1.82 12.68 9.16
C PRO A 9 -3.34 12.85 9.18
N MET A 10 -4.03 12.11 8.34
CA MET A 10 -5.48 12.07 8.27
C MET A 10 -6.04 11.11 9.33
N ARG A 11 -7.33 11.25 9.62
CA ARG A 11 -8.05 10.41 10.59
C ARG A 11 -9.36 9.94 9.98
N GLN A 12 -9.67 8.67 10.19
CA GLN A 12 -10.94 8.12 9.77
C GLN A 12 -12.09 8.81 10.49
N SER A 13 -13.19 9.02 9.79
CA SER A 13 -14.43 9.54 10.36
C SER A 13 -15.31 8.46 11.00
N GLY A 14 -14.99 7.18 10.77
CA GLY A 14 -15.78 6.01 11.17
C GLY A 14 -16.92 5.66 10.20
N SER A 15 -16.96 6.27 9.01
CA SER A 15 -18.03 6.02 8.02
C SER A 15 -18.05 4.58 7.49
N LEU A 16 -16.90 3.89 7.59
CA LEU A 16 -16.76 2.50 7.19
C LEU A 16 -17.12 1.48 8.27
N ASP A 17 -17.41 1.90 9.51
CA ASP A 17 -17.64 0.97 10.64
C ASP A 17 -18.96 0.19 10.55
N GLN A 18 -19.88 0.68 9.72
CA GLN A 18 -21.13 -0.01 9.41
C GLN A 18 -20.96 -1.22 8.46
N PHE A 19 -19.81 -1.36 7.82
CA PHE A 19 -19.56 -2.45 6.86
C PHE A 19 -18.73 -3.56 7.51
N GLU A 20 -19.08 -4.80 7.19
CA GLU A 20 -18.33 -5.97 7.62
C GLU A 20 -16.95 -5.99 6.94
N LYS A 21 -15.90 -5.98 7.76
CA LYS A 21 -14.49 -5.98 7.37
C LYS A 21 -13.84 -7.31 7.74
N PHE A 22 -13.14 -7.93 6.80
CA PHE A 22 -12.33 -9.13 7.06
C PHE A 22 -10.85 -8.77 6.98
N GLU A 23 -10.16 -8.75 8.11
CA GLU A 23 -8.72 -8.53 8.14
C GLU A 23 -8.00 -9.82 7.74
N LEU A 24 -7.25 -9.78 6.62
CA LEU A 24 -6.58 -10.96 6.08
C LEU A 24 -5.32 -11.32 6.89
N THR A 25 -4.66 -10.31 7.46
CA THR A 25 -3.54 -10.48 8.40
C THR A 25 -3.63 -9.40 9.49
N PRO A 26 -2.89 -9.52 10.61
CA PRO A 26 -2.89 -8.50 11.65
C PRO A 26 -2.46 -7.11 11.17
N ILE A 27 -1.53 -7.02 10.21
CA ILE A 27 -0.90 -5.74 9.85
C ILE A 27 -1.25 -5.22 8.46
N LEU A 28 -1.75 -6.08 7.56
CA LEU A 28 -1.92 -5.79 6.15
C LEU A 28 -3.17 -6.49 5.57
N GLY A 29 -3.89 -5.81 4.68
CA GLY A 29 -4.99 -6.39 3.92
C GLY A 29 -6.33 -6.40 4.65
N THR A 30 -7.30 -5.69 4.07
CA THR A 30 -8.71 -5.71 4.50
C THR A 30 -9.61 -6.11 3.33
N GLU A 31 -10.53 -7.03 3.55
CA GLU A 31 -11.45 -7.52 2.53
C GLU A 31 -12.90 -7.16 2.87
N PHE A 32 -13.60 -6.58 1.90
CA PHE A 32 -15.05 -6.39 1.93
C PHE A 32 -15.71 -7.41 0.99
N ARG A 33 -16.42 -8.38 1.57
CA ARG A 33 -17.06 -9.47 0.81
C ARG A 33 -18.47 -9.13 0.31
N GLN A 34 -19.16 -8.25 1.01
CA GLN A 34 -20.58 -7.95 0.80
C GLN A 34 -20.83 -6.50 0.35
N VAL A 35 -19.78 -5.77 0.00
CA VAL A 35 -19.87 -4.36 -0.42
C VAL A 35 -19.73 -4.27 -1.93
N ASP A 36 -20.66 -3.56 -2.57
CA ASP A 36 -20.47 -2.99 -3.90
C ASP A 36 -19.93 -1.56 -3.75
N VAL A 37 -18.65 -1.35 -4.08
CA VAL A 37 -17.98 -0.06 -3.94
C VAL A 37 -18.59 1.02 -4.84
N THR A 38 -19.36 0.65 -5.86
CA THR A 38 -20.05 1.62 -6.71
C THR A 38 -21.21 2.31 -5.99
N GLU A 39 -21.80 1.66 -4.97
CA GLU A 39 -22.79 2.31 -4.12
C GLU A 39 -22.17 3.47 -3.33
N TRP A 40 -20.90 3.33 -2.92
CA TRP A 40 -20.16 4.40 -2.25
C TRP A 40 -19.87 5.57 -3.19
N LEU A 41 -19.65 5.34 -4.49
CA LEU A 41 -19.49 6.42 -5.48
C LEU A 41 -20.75 7.29 -5.59
N THR A 42 -21.93 6.67 -5.51
CA THR A 42 -23.22 7.34 -5.70
C THR A 42 -23.92 7.76 -4.40
N SER A 43 -23.37 7.39 -3.25
CA SER A 43 -23.94 7.69 -1.93
C SER A 43 -23.97 9.20 -1.66
N PRO A 44 -24.98 9.73 -0.94
CA PRO A 44 -24.94 11.10 -0.42
C PRO A 44 -23.72 11.39 0.47
N ASP A 45 -23.13 10.37 1.08
CA ASP A 45 -21.95 10.45 1.95
C ASP A 45 -20.65 9.99 1.24
N SER A 46 -20.65 10.05 -0.10
CA SER A 46 -19.61 9.47 -0.94
C SER A 46 -18.20 9.96 -0.59
N ASP A 47 -18.01 11.27 -0.42
CA ASP A 47 -16.67 11.83 -0.14
C ASP A 47 -16.11 11.31 1.19
N ARG A 48 -16.96 11.17 2.22
CA ARG A 48 -16.53 10.65 3.53
C ARG A 48 -16.17 9.18 3.46
N LEU A 49 -17.00 8.37 2.78
CA LEU A 49 -16.74 6.94 2.56
C LEU A 49 -15.45 6.71 1.78
N LEU A 50 -15.22 7.46 0.70
CA LEU A 50 -14.04 7.31 -0.14
C LEU A 50 -12.77 7.88 0.51
N GLN A 51 -12.89 8.92 1.33
CA GLN A 51 -11.78 9.42 2.14
C GLN A 51 -11.38 8.40 3.22
N ASP A 52 -12.35 7.83 3.95
CA ASP A 52 -12.06 6.77 4.91
C ASP A 52 -11.50 5.53 4.22
N LEU A 53 -11.93 5.22 2.99
CA LEU A 53 -11.33 4.16 2.17
C LEU A 53 -9.87 4.49 1.82
N ALA A 54 -9.57 5.73 1.42
CA ALA A 54 -8.19 6.17 1.15
C ALA A 54 -7.28 6.01 2.37
N ILE A 55 -7.78 6.36 3.56
CA ILE A 55 -7.07 6.21 4.84
C ILE A 55 -6.91 4.74 5.19
N LEU A 56 -7.97 3.93 5.06
CA LEU A 56 -7.92 2.49 5.32
C LEU A 56 -6.88 1.80 4.41
N ILE A 57 -6.85 2.11 3.11
CA ILE A 57 -5.84 1.56 2.20
C ILE A 57 -4.43 2.01 2.60
N ALA A 58 -4.25 3.27 3.03
CA ALA A 58 -2.96 3.76 3.49
C ALA A 58 -2.46 3.09 4.78
N GLU A 59 -3.36 2.75 5.71
CA GLU A 59 -3.07 2.08 6.98
C GLU A 59 -2.90 0.56 6.84
N ARG A 60 -3.69 -0.05 5.95
CA ARG A 60 -3.76 -1.51 5.74
C ARG A 60 -3.00 -1.97 4.49
N GLY A 61 -2.42 -1.03 3.75
CA GLY A 61 -1.66 -1.20 2.52
C GLY A 61 -2.49 -1.62 1.30
N VAL A 62 -3.46 -2.52 1.45
CA VAL A 62 -4.34 -3.01 0.38
C VAL A 62 -5.74 -3.35 0.89
N VAL A 63 -6.75 -3.00 0.10
CA VAL A 63 -8.15 -3.35 0.32
C VAL A 63 -8.70 -4.13 -0.87
N PHE A 64 -9.56 -5.10 -0.59
CA PHE A 64 -10.15 -5.99 -1.59
C PHE A 64 -11.68 -5.92 -1.58
N PHE A 65 -12.29 -5.97 -2.77
CA PHE A 65 -13.73 -6.12 -2.93
C PHE A 65 -14.01 -7.29 -3.87
N ARG A 66 -15.00 -8.12 -3.51
CA ARG A 66 -15.36 -9.31 -4.29
C ARG A 66 -16.44 -9.02 -5.33
N GLY A 67 -16.31 -9.61 -6.52
CA GLY A 67 -17.41 -9.68 -7.51
C GLY A 67 -18.06 -8.34 -7.90
N GLN A 68 -17.27 -7.28 -8.13
CA GLN A 68 -17.76 -5.92 -8.42
C GLN A 68 -18.31 -5.78 -9.85
N THR A 69 -19.43 -6.45 -10.16
CA THR A 69 -20.01 -6.49 -11.52
C THR A 69 -20.52 -5.13 -12.02
N ASN A 70 -20.85 -4.21 -11.10
CA ASN A 70 -21.33 -2.86 -11.43
C ASN A 70 -20.19 -1.85 -11.63
N LEU A 71 -18.96 -2.22 -11.32
CA LEU A 71 -17.77 -1.42 -11.54
C LEU A 71 -17.31 -1.64 -12.98
N ASP A 72 -17.72 -0.76 -13.90
CA ASP A 72 -17.21 -0.72 -15.27
C ASP A 72 -15.90 0.10 -15.37
N ASN A 73 -15.38 0.28 -16.58
CA ASN A 73 -14.11 0.99 -16.79
C ASN A 73 -14.15 2.46 -16.35
N GLU A 74 -15.25 3.17 -16.61
CA GLU A 74 -15.39 4.58 -16.25
C GLU A 74 -15.52 4.75 -14.74
N ARG A 75 -16.34 3.93 -14.09
CA ARG A 75 -16.47 3.93 -12.62
C ARG A 75 -15.19 3.50 -11.92
N HIS A 76 -14.43 2.59 -12.51
CA HIS A 76 -13.11 2.22 -11.98
C HIS A 76 -12.14 3.40 -12.03
N LYS A 77 -12.11 4.16 -13.13
CA LYS A 77 -11.34 5.40 -13.23
C LYS A 77 -11.80 6.44 -12.22
N GLU A 78 -13.10 6.68 -12.13
CA GLU A 78 -13.68 7.62 -11.18
C GLU A 78 -13.29 7.27 -9.74
N LEU A 79 -13.45 6.00 -9.34
CA LEU A 79 -13.12 5.51 -8.00
C LEU A 79 -11.67 5.81 -7.64
N ILE A 80 -10.73 5.42 -8.48
CA ILE A 80 -9.30 5.58 -8.18
C ILE A 80 -8.89 7.05 -8.22
N ASN A 81 -9.45 7.83 -9.15
CA ASN A 81 -9.18 9.26 -9.19
C ASN A 81 -9.71 9.98 -7.94
N ARG A 82 -10.92 9.64 -7.49
CA ARG A 82 -11.55 10.24 -6.29
C ARG A 82 -10.85 9.82 -5.00
N ILE A 83 -10.47 8.55 -4.84
CA ILE A 83 -9.67 8.09 -3.69
C ILE A 83 -8.34 8.87 -3.61
N GLY A 84 -7.63 9.03 -4.73
CA GLY A 84 -6.41 9.84 -4.77
C GLY A 84 -6.65 11.31 -4.42
N ALA A 85 -7.70 11.93 -4.97
CA ALA A 85 -8.05 13.32 -4.68
C ALA A 85 -8.41 13.53 -3.20
N LEU A 86 -9.25 12.66 -2.63
CA LEU A 86 -9.69 12.71 -1.24
C LEU A 86 -8.59 12.30 -0.25
N GLY A 87 -7.63 11.48 -0.69
CA GLY A 87 -6.39 11.15 0.00
C GLY A 87 -5.29 12.22 -0.11
N GLY A 88 -5.59 13.36 -0.76
CA GLY A 88 -4.73 14.53 -0.74
C GLY A 88 -3.63 14.58 -1.81
N LYS A 89 -3.77 13.86 -2.93
CA LYS A 89 -2.84 14.01 -4.06
C LYS A 89 -2.80 15.46 -4.57
N PRO A 90 -1.69 15.90 -5.22
CA PRO A 90 -1.62 17.23 -5.81
C PRO A 90 -2.75 17.48 -6.83
N LYS A 91 -3.35 18.68 -6.82
CA LYS A 91 -4.54 19.00 -7.65
C LYS A 91 -4.31 18.87 -9.16
N ASP A 92 -3.09 19.08 -9.60
CA ASP A 92 -2.72 18.98 -11.02
C ASP A 92 -2.37 17.54 -11.44
N ASN A 93 -2.44 16.58 -10.52
CA ASN A 93 -2.18 15.18 -10.80
C ASN A 93 -3.49 14.41 -11.05
N GLY A 94 -3.51 13.64 -12.13
CA GLY A 94 -4.64 12.85 -12.60
C GLY A 94 -4.41 11.35 -12.48
N LEU A 95 -4.89 10.60 -13.47
CA LEU A 95 -4.63 9.17 -13.63
C LEU A 95 -3.37 8.95 -14.49
N TYR A 96 -2.65 7.86 -14.21
CA TYR A 96 -1.39 7.58 -14.87
C TYR A 96 -1.60 7.09 -16.31
N VAL A 97 -0.75 7.60 -17.22
CA VAL A 97 -0.70 7.18 -18.62
C VAL A 97 0.61 6.44 -18.88
N HIS A 98 0.53 5.20 -19.36
CA HIS A 98 1.73 4.38 -19.59
C HIS A 98 2.61 4.96 -20.71
N PRO A 99 3.95 5.02 -20.58
CA PRO A 99 4.85 5.58 -21.60
C PRO A 99 4.70 4.91 -22.98
N LEU A 100 4.31 3.64 -22.98
CA LEU A 100 4.04 2.87 -24.20
C LEU A 100 2.56 2.78 -24.60
N TYR A 101 1.63 3.57 -24.04
CA TYR A 101 0.18 3.38 -24.28
C TYR A 101 -0.18 3.36 -25.79
N GLN A 102 0.49 4.18 -26.59
CA GLN A 102 0.32 4.23 -28.05
C GLN A 102 0.72 2.92 -28.75
N ILE A 103 1.75 2.24 -28.25
CA ILE A 103 2.20 0.93 -28.75
C ILE A 103 1.30 -0.19 -28.23
N ARG A 104 0.82 -0.04 -27.00
CA ARG A 104 -0.11 -0.98 -26.37
C ARG A 104 -1.49 -0.99 -27.05
N GLN A 105 -1.79 0.05 -27.84
CA GLN A 105 -3.08 0.24 -28.53
C GLN A 105 -4.25 0.13 -27.55
N GLU A 106 -4.06 0.64 -26.34
CA GLU A 106 -5.11 0.72 -25.33
C GLU A 106 -6.10 1.82 -25.76
N PRO A 107 -7.42 1.54 -25.76
CA PRO A 107 -8.42 2.50 -26.25
C PRO A 107 -8.54 3.73 -25.35
N ASP A 108 -8.13 3.60 -24.08
CA ASP A 108 -8.09 4.66 -23.10
C ASP A 108 -6.68 4.72 -22.50
N PRO A 109 -5.98 5.86 -22.57
CA PRO A 109 -4.61 6.01 -22.09
C PRO A 109 -4.45 5.84 -20.57
N GLU A 110 -5.53 6.00 -19.80
CA GLU A 110 -5.55 5.91 -18.33
C GLU A 110 -5.93 4.50 -17.83
N LEU A 111 -6.24 3.57 -18.75
CA LEU A 111 -6.60 2.19 -18.46
C LEU A 111 -5.58 1.22 -19.04
N GLN A 112 -4.95 0.46 -18.15
CA GLN A 112 -3.97 -0.55 -18.55
C GLN A 112 -4.60 -1.93 -18.59
N LEU A 113 -4.58 -2.57 -19.75
CA LEU A 113 -4.97 -3.96 -19.87
C LEU A 113 -3.81 -4.87 -19.47
N LEU A 114 -3.95 -5.55 -18.35
CA LEU A 114 -3.05 -6.64 -17.99
C LEU A 114 -3.54 -7.91 -18.67
N ASN A 115 -2.90 -8.29 -19.77
CA ASN A 115 -3.08 -9.57 -20.43
C ASN A 115 -1.70 -10.19 -20.78
N PRO A 116 -1.48 -11.49 -20.50
CA PRO A 116 -0.22 -12.15 -20.86
C PRO A 116 0.10 -12.02 -22.36
N GLU A 117 -0.90 -12.14 -23.24
CA GLU A 117 -0.70 -12.12 -24.69
C GLU A 117 -0.21 -10.77 -25.21
N GLY A 118 -0.69 -9.65 -24.65
CA GLY A 118 -0.24 -8.31 -25.04
C GLY A 118 1.16 -8.01 -24.55
N VAL A 119 1.50 -8.41 -23.32
CA VAL A 119 2.86 -8.29 -22.76
C VAL A 119 3.86 -9.04 -23.63
N ILE A 120 3.55 -10.27 -24.06
CA ILE A 120 4.41 -11.06 -24.95
C ILE A 120 4.65 -10.34 -26.28
N LYS A 121 3.60 -9.77 -26.90
CA LYS A 121 3.72 -9.05 -28.18
C LYS A 121 4.60 -7.81 -28.10
N ILE A 122 4.54 -7.09 -26.97
CA ILE A 122 5.29 -5.84 -26.78
C ILE A 122 6.74 -6.14 -26.45
N TYR A 123 6.97 -7.00 -25.45
CA TYR A 123 8.30 -7.22 -24.88
C TYR A 123 9.04 -8.43 -25.46
N GLY A 124 8.41 -9.21 -26.33
CA GLY A 124 9.01 -10.40 -26.98
C GLY A 124 9.31 -11.56 -26.03
N LYS A 125 9.03 -11.43 -24.73
CA LYS A 125 9.23 -12.47 -23.72
C LYS A 125 7.97 -13.31 -23.62
N THR A 126 8.05 -14.61 -23.90
CA THR A 126 6.96 -15.53 -23.56
C THR A 126 6.83 -15.63 -22.04
N ALA A 127 5.63 -15.93 -21.51
CA ALA A 127 5.47 -16.35 -20.11
C ALA A 127 6.28 -17.64 -19.79
N LYS A 128 6.77 -18.34 -20.82
CA LYS A 128 7.75 -19.42 -20.75
C LYS A 128 9.17 -18.87 -20.92
N GLY A 129 9.57 -17.92 -20.07
CA GLY A 129 10.99 -17.59 -19.93
C GLY A 129 11.80 -18.82 -19.49
N ASP A 130 13.12 -18.67 -19.39
CA ASP A 130 13.98 -19.68 -18.76
C ASP A 130 13.40 -20.10 -17.40
N LYS A 131 13.62 -21.36 -17.01
CA LYS A 131 13.18 -21.87 -15.70
C LYS A 131 13.73 -20.94 -14.60
N LYS A 132 12.85 -20.17 -13.96
CA LYS A 132 13.20 -19.34 -12.82
C LYS A 132 13.20 -20.18 -11.55
N GLN A 133 14.29 -20.11 -10.77
CA GLN A 133 14.38 -20.76 -9.46
C GLN A 133 13.78 -19.90 -8.33
N SER A 134 13.63 -18.59 -8.54
CA SER A 134 13.13 -17.66 -7.53
C SER A 134 12.21 -16.60 -8.15
N GLY A 135 11.16 -16.23 -7.40
CA GLY A 135 10.26 -15.11 -7.71
C GLY A 135 10.67 -13.79 -7.05
N ILE A 136 11.84 -13.74 -6.42
CA ILE A 136 12.30 -12.57 -5.65
C ILE A 136 12.32 -11.26 -6.47
N ASN A 137 12.64 -11.35 -7.76
CA ASN A 137 12.68 -10.21 -8.68
C ASN A 137 11.29 -9.75 -9.16
N GLU A 138 10.21 -10.43 -8.75
CA GLU A 138 8.85 -10.01 -9.08
C GLU A 138 8.31 -8.98 -8.08
N TRP A 139 8.93 -8.81 -6.90
CA TRP A 139 8.54 -7.79 -5.92
C TRP A 139 8.90 -6.39 -6.42
N HIS A 140 7.94 -5.48 -6.37
CA HIS A 140 8.12 -4.08 -6.75
C HIS A 140 7.04 -3.18 -6.17
N THR A 141 7.30 -1.88 -6.19
CA THR A 141 6.26 -0.85 -6.20
C THR A 141 6.15 -0.29 -7.62
N ASP A 142 4.93 0.02 -8.03
CA ASP A 142 4.60 0.38 -9.41
C ASP A 142 5.18 1.78 -9.74
N ILE A 143 5.93 1.90 -10.85
CA ILE A 143 6.26 3.18 -11.51
C ILE A 143 7.06 4.16 -10.62
N SER A 144 7.92 3.64 -9.76
CA SER A 144 8.79 4.48 -8.90
C SER A 144 9.86 5.30 -9.67
N PHE A 145 10.01 5.07 -10.97
CA PHE A 145 10.93 5.82 -11.85
C PHE A 145 10.41 7.21 -12.27
N GLU A 146 9.13 7.50 -12.07
CA GLU A 146 8.57 8.84 -12.33
C GLU A 146 8.86 9.82 -11.18
N ALA A 147 8.86 11.12 -11.47
CA ALA A 147 9.10 12.16 -10.47
C ALA A 147 7.98 12.20 -9.43
N ASN A 148 6.74 11.97 -9.87
CA ASN A 148 5.55 11.75 -9.07
C ASN A 148 5.04 10.32 -9.33
N PRO A 149 5.46 9.31 -8.55
CA PRO A 149 4.95 7.96 -8.67
C PRO A 149 3.45 7.87 -8.31
N PRO A 150 2.77 6.77 -8.67
CA PRO A 150 1.39 6.56 -8.26
C PRO A 150 1.22 6.53 -6.74
N ASP A 151 0.11 7.09 -6.26
CA ASP A 151 -0.32 6.94 -4.86
C ASP A 151 -1.08 5.62 -4.69
N TYR A 152 -2.14 5.43 -5.47
CA TYR A 152 -2.95 4.22 -5.48
C TYR A 152 -2.87 3.51 -6.81
N SER A 153 -2.76 2.20 -6.74
CA SER A 153 -2.92 1.30 -7.87
C SER A 153 -4.08 0.36 -7.62
N SER A 154 -4.67 -0.12 -8.70
CA SER A 154 -5.80 -1.04 -8.61
C SER A 154 -5.78 -2.06 -9.72
N LEU A 155 -6.32 -3.25 -9.46
CA LEU A 155 -6.45 -4.30 -10.45
C LEU A 155 -7.81 -4.96 -10.29
N ARG A 156 -8.67 -4.81 -11.30
CA ARG A 156 -9.95 -5.52 -11.41
C ARG A 156 -9.81 -6.63 -12.45
N LEU A 157 -9.93 -7.89 -12.02
CA LEU A 157 -9.88 -9.01 -12.96
C LEU A 157 -11.19 -9.17 -13.72
N THR A 158 -11.11 -9.48 -15.02
CA THR A 158 -12.27 -9.84 -15.85
C THR A 158 -12.29 -11.33 -16.16
N ASP A 159 -11.11 -11.93 -16.29
CA ASP A 159 -10.96 -13.36 -16.57
C ASP A 159 -10.02 -13.99 -15.56
N LEU A 160 -10.45 -15.14 -15.04
CA LEU A 160 -9.69 -15.98 -14.14
C LEU A 160 -9.26 -17.27 -14.83
N PRO A 161 -8.07 -17.79 -14.51
CA PRO A 161 -7.66 -19.12 -14.91
C PRO A 161 -8.63 -20.18 -14.34
N PRO A 162 -9.13 -21.14 -15.14
CA PRO A 162 -10.14 -22.11 -14.69
C PRO A 162 -9.64 -23.05 -13.59
N GLY A 163 -8.32 -23.26 -13.48
CA GLY A 163 -7.69 -24.07 -12.42
C GLY A 163 -7.22 -23.26 -11.21
N GLY A 164 -7.54 -21.96 -11.14
CA GLY A 164 -6.98 -21.04 -10.15
C GLY A 164 -5.52 -20.67 -10.43
N GLY A 165 -4.90 -20.04 -9.43
CA GLY A 165 -3.55 -19.47 -9.54
C GLY A 165 -3.57 -18.06 -10.15
N GLY A 166 -2.38 -17.45 -10.26
CA GLY A 166 -2.29 -16.03 -10.62
C GLY A 166 -2.63 -15.11 -9.47
N ASP A 167 -2.48 -15.60 -8.23
CA ASP A 167 -2.59 -14.82 -7.00
C ASP A 167 -1.60 -13.67 -7.01
N THR A 168 -1.84 -12.70 -6.15
CA THR A 168 -0.92 -11.58 -5.94
C THR A 168 -0.51 -11.54 -4.47
N LEU A 169 0.76 -11.26 -4.21
CA LEU A 169 1.30 -11.01 -2.89
C LEU A 169 1.48 -9.51 -2.69
N TRP A 170 1.28 -9.03 -1.47
CA TRP A 170 1.68 -7.70 -1.02
C TRP A 170 2.53 -7.81 0.24
N ALA A 171 3.39 -6.82 0.46
CA ALA A 171 4.30 -6.73 1.59
C ALA A 171 4.33 -5.31 2.14
N SER A 172 4.25 -5.14 3.46
CA SER A 172 4.24 -3.82 4.11
C SER A 172 5.62 -3.17 4.13
N SER A 173 5.75 -1.97 3.56
CA SER A 173 6.98 -1.17 3.63
C SER A 173 7.23 -0.56 5.00
N TYR A 174 6.17 -0.34 5.79
CA TYR A 174 6.27 0.14 7.17
C TYR A 174 6.92 -0.92 8.05
N ASP A 175 6.46 -2.16 7.94
CA ASP A 175 6.95 -3.26 8.76
C ASP A 175 8.38 -3.68 8.34
N VAL A 176 8.77 -3.45 7.08
CA VAL A 176 10.18 -3.54 6.66
C VAL A 176 11.03 -2.50 7.40
N TYR A 177 10.56 -1.25 7.53
CA TYR A 177 11.25 -0.20 8.27
C TYR A 177 11.32 -0.52 9.78
N ASP A 178 10.23 -0.98 10.37
CA ASP A 178 10.13 -1.32 11.80
C ASP A 178 11.03 -2.50 12.19
N LYS A 179 11.33 -3.41 11.25
CA LYS A 179 12.28 -4.52 11.45
C LYS A 179 13.75 -4.09 11.43
N LEU A 180 14.07 -2.89 10.94
CA LEU A 180 15.43 -2.37 11.00
C LEU A 180 15.76 -1.95 12.43
N SER A 181 16.96 -2.28 12.90
CA SER A 181 17.47 -1.71 14.16
C SER A 181 17.57 -0.18 14.06
N THR A 182 17.42 0.54 15.17
CA THR A 182 17.49 2.01 15.18
C THR A 182 18.73 2.61 14.49
N PRO A 183 19.96 2.05 14.60
CA PRO A 183 21.10 2.53 13.83
C PRO A 183 20.93 2.36 12.32
N TYR A 184 20.35 1.24 11.88
CA TYR A 184 20.03 1.01 10.47
C TYR A 184 18.94 1.94 9.96
N GLN A 185 17.91 2.20 10.78
CA GLN A 185 16.86 3.17 10.43
C GLN A 185 17.48 4.54 10.11
N LYS A 186 18.31 5.07 11.01
CA LYS A 186 19.02 6.35 10.80
C LYS A 186 19.91 6.32 9.56
N PHE A 187 20.67 5.24 9.37
CA PHE A 187 21.51 5.07 8.18
C PHE A 187 20.68 5.11 6.89
N PHE A 188 19.52 4.45 6.86
CA PHE A 188 18.65 4.37 5.67
C PHE A 188 17.89 5.68 5.41
N GLU A 189 17.56 6.44 6.46
CA GLU A 189 16.91 7.76 6.35
C GLU A 189 17.76 8.78 5.57
N ASP A 190 19.09 8.66 5.60
CA ASP A 190 20.01 9.56 4.89
C ASP A 190 20.25 9.16 3.42
N LEU A 191 19.80 7.97 2.99
CA LEU A 191 20.08 7.46 1.66
C LEU A 191 19.05 7.92 0.62
N THR A 192 19.52 8.07 -0.62
CA THR A 192 18.67 8.20 -1.80
C THR A 192 18.96 7.09 -2.80
N ALA A 193 18.00 6.79 -3.66
CA ALA A 193 18.15 5.80 -4.73
C ALA A 193 17.71 6.39 -6.07
N THR A 194 18.41 5.98 -7.12
CA THR A 194 18.00 6.24 -8.50
C THR A 194 17.07 5.15 -8.97
N TYR A 195 15.88 5.55 -9.42
CA TYR A 195 14.88 4.69 -10.01
C TYR A 195 14.82 4.93 -11.51
N SER A 196 14.88 3.88 -12.33
CA SER A 196 14.92 4.01 -13.78
C SER A 196 14.12 2.93 -14.49
N GLN A 197 13.53 3.31 -15.62
CA GLN A 197 12.88 2.40 -16.56
C GLN A 197 13.21 2.79 -18.01
N GLU A 198 14.44 3.26 -18.24
CA GLU A 198 14.96 3.67 -19.57
C GLU A 198 14.84 2.58 -20.65
N ALA A 199 14.79 1.30 -20.25
CA ALA A 199 14.57 0.17 -21.15
C ALA A 199 13.28 0.31 -22.00
N LEU A 200 12.28 1.09 -21.57
CA LEU A 200 11.08 1.35 -22.37
C LEU A 200 11.38 2.18 -23.63
N ASN A 201 12.42 3.02 -23.62
CA ASN A 201 12.87 3.71 -24.83
C ASN A 201 13.39 2.71 -25.87
N GLN A 202 14.11 1.68 -25.44
CA GLN A 202 14.60 0.63 -26.34
C GLN A 202 13.44 -0.19 -26.91
N VAL A 203 12.43 -0.50 -26.10
CA VAL A 203 11.21 -1.17 -26.56
C VAL A 203 10.49 -0.33 -27.61
N ALA A 204 10.28 0.97 -27.36
CA ALA A 204 9.65 1.85 -28.34
C ALA A 204 10.44 1.97 -29.65
N ALA A 205 11.77 2.14 -29.54
CA ALA A 205 12.66 2.23 -30.69
C ALA A 205 12.61 0.94 -31.53
N SER A 206 12.55 -0.24 -30.90
CA SER A 206 12.42 -1.53 -31.60
C SER A 206 11.12 -1.67 -32.42
N LYS A 207 10.11 -0.84 -32.11
CA LYS A 207 8.83 -0.76 -32.82
C LYS A 207 8.78 0.44 -33.78
N GLY A 208 9.91 1.13 -34.01
CA GLY A 208 9.99 2.27 -34.93
C GLY A 208 9.32 3.54 -34.41
N THR A 209 9.18 3.70 -33.10
CA THR A 209 8.56 4.88 -32.49
C THR A 209 9.31 5.34 -31.24
N THR A 210 8.82 6.39 -30.60
CA THR A 210 9.29 6.87 -29.29
C THR A 210 8.23 6.63 -28.22
N ILE A 211 8.63 6.67 -26.95
CA ILE A 211 7.65 6.67 -25.86
C ILE A 211 6.83 7.95 -25.89
N PHE A 212 5.67 7.93 -25.25
CA PHE A 212 4.86 9.12 -25.04
C PHE A 212 5.60 10.16 -24.17
N GLN A 213 5.75 11.38 -24.73
CA GLN A 213 6.52 12.48 -24.12
C GLN A 213 5.66 13.43 -23.26
N GLY A 214 4.34 13.39 -23.41
CA GLY A 214 3.43 14.28 -22.68
C GLY A 214 3.26 13.91 -21.20
N PRO A 215 2.41 14.65 -20.45
CA PRO A 215 2.15 14.38 -19.04
C PRO A 215 1.59 12.97 -18.82
N ARG A 216 2.27 12.18 -18.00
CA ARG A 216 1.86 10.83 -17.60
C ARG A 216 1.15 10.87 -16.26
N GLY A 217 0.05 11.62 -16.23
CA GLY A 217 -0.77 11.86 -15.03
C GLY A 217 -0.24 12.93 -14.07
N SER A 218 0.93 13.51 -14.31
CA SER A 218 1.42 14.70 -13.61
C SER A 218 2.19 15.60 -14.58
N PRO A 219 2.14 16.95 -14.43
CA PRO A 219 3.00 17.86 -15.19
C PRO A 219 4.50 17.58 -15.00
N ALA A 220 4.89 16.97 -13.86
CA ALA A 220 6.27 16.59 -13.58
C ALA A 220 6.70 15.28 -14.27
N ASN A 221 5.73 14.44 -14.68
CA ASN A 221 5.99 13.14 -15.30
C ASN A 221 5.94 13.26 -16.83
N THR A 222 6.98 13.86 -17.40
CA THR A 222 7.06 14.11 -18.86
C THR A 222 8.40 13.62 -19.42
N GLY A 223 8.57 13.72 -20.74
CA GLY A 223 9.84 13.44 -21.41
C GLY A 223 10.26 11.97 -21.44
N SER A 224 11.48 11.72 -21.90
CA SER A 224 12.01 10.38 -22.20
C SER A 224 12.94 9.79 -21.14
N ALA A 225 13.33 10.57 -20.13
CA ALA A 225 14.33 10.15 -19.15
C ALA A 225 13.87 8.90 -18.39
N LEU A 226 12.61 8.85 -17.96
CA LEU A 226 12.05 7.75 -17.15
C LEU A 226 12.99 7.35 -15.99
N THR A 227 13.61 8.35 -15.38
CA THR A 227 14.60 8.20 -14.31
C THR A 227 14.37 9.30 -13.29
N SER A 228 14.34 8.94 -12.00
CA SER A 228 14.12 9.86 -10.88
C SER A 228 14.94 9.46 -9.65
N VAL A 229 15.27 10.44 -8.81
CA VAL A 229 15.92 10.22 -7.51
C VAL A 229 14.92 10.48 -6.39
N HIS A 230 14.77 9.49 -5.52
CA HIS A 230 13.87 9.50 -4.37
C HIS A 230 14.61 9.04 -3.10
N PRO A 231 14.14 9.42 -1.90
CA PRO A 231 14.71 8.91 -0.66
C PRO A 231 14.45 7.41 -0.49
N VAL A 232 15.40 6.70 0.14
CA VAL A 232 15.28 5.27 0.44
C VAL A 232 14.21 5.00 1.50
N VAL A 233 14.07 5.90 2.47
CA VAL A 233 12.96 5.92 3.43
C VAL A 233 12.09 7.12 3.12
N ARG A 234 10.78 6.92 3.06
CA ARG A 234 9.81 7.99 2.80
C ARG A 234 8.81 8.12 3.94
N THR A 235 8.25 9.32 4.10
CA THR A 235 7.06 9.56 4.92
C THR A 235 5.82 9.37 4.06
N HIS A 236 4.83 8.66 4.59
CA HIS A 236 3.52 8.53 3.96
C HIS A 236 2.64 9.75 4.31
N PRO A 237 2.09 10.50 3.33
CA PRO A 237 1.38 11.76 3.60
C PRO A 237 0.08 11.60 4.40
N ILE A 238 -0.60 10.45 4.28
CA ILE A 238 -1.86 10.18 4.97
C ILE A 238 -1.65 9.68 6.40
N THR A 239 -0.71 8.76 6.63
CA THR A 239 -0.50 8.16 7.95
C THR A 239 0.55 8.88 8.78
N GLY A 240 1.47 9.59 8.13
CA GLY A 240 2.68 10.15 8.74
C GLY A 240 3.72 9.11 9.12
N TRP A 241 3.60 7.87 8.61
CA TRP A 241 4.52 6.79 8.95
C TRP A 241 5.69 6.70 7.98
N LYS A 242 6.84 6.24 8.49
CA LYS A 242 8.02 5.90 7.71
C LYS A 242 7.89 4.51 7.08
N GLY A 243 8.28 4.40 5.82
CA GLY A 243 8.38 3.13 5.11
C GLY A 243 9.58 3.12 4.16
N VAL A 244 10.19 1.94 3.96
CA VAL A 244 11.27 1.78 2.98
C VAL A 244 10.68 1.85 1.57
N PHE A 245 11.28 2.62 0.67
CA PHE A 245 10.83 2.78 -0.72
C PHE A 245 11.76 2.10 -1.74
N ALA A 246 13.04 1.91 -1.41
CA ALA A 246 14.04 1.35 -2.32
C ALA A 246 13.90 -0.17 -2.48
N LEU A 247 12.99 -0.60 -3.36
CA LEU A 247 12.83 -2.00 -3.72
C LEU A 247 12.33 -2.18 -5.16
N GLY A 248 12.77 -3.29 -5.74
CA GLY A 248 12.17 -3.87 -6.94
C GLY A 248 12.80 -3.39 -8.23
N VAL A 249 12.19 -3.83 -9.34
CA VAL A 249 12.77 -3.76 -10.69
C VAL A 249 13.11 -2.35 -11.20
N HIS A 250 12.55 -1.31 -10.58
CA HIS A 250 12.82 0.08 -10.94
C HIS A 250 13.93 0.71 -10.12
N CYS A 251 14.22 0.20 -8.91
CA CYS A 251 15.28 0.74 -8.06
C CYS A 251 16.63 0.26 -8.58
N HIS A 252 17.36 1.12 -9.30
CA HIS A 252 18.57 0.73 -10.01
C HIS A 252 19.79 0.63 -9.09
N HIS A 253 19.99 1.64 -8.23
CA HIS A 253 21.09 1.68 -7.27
C HIS A 253 20.86 2.72 -6.17
N ILE A 254 21.55 2.54 -5.05
CA ILE A 254 21.69 3.53 -3.98
C ILE A 254 22.74 4.55 -4.41
N ASN A 255 22.43 5.83 -4.23
CA ASN A 255 23.32 6.93 -4.59
C ASN A 255 24.40 7.15 -3.52
N ASP A 256 25.53 7.74 -3.92
CA ASP A 256 26.63 8.18 -3.04
C ASP A 256 27.27 7.07 -2.18
N VAL A 257 27.08 5.81 -2.57
CA VAL A 257 27.77 4.64 -2.03
C VAL A 257 28.48 3.87 -3.14
N THR A 258 29.40 2.98 -2.80
CA THR A 258 30.02 2.09 -3.78
C THR A 258 28.99 1.10 -4.34
N LYS A 259 29.28 0.54 -5.52
CA LYS A 259 28.39 -0.46 -6.14
C LYS A 259 28.14 -1.66 -5.22
N VAL A 260 29.17 -2.13 -4.52
CA VAL A 260 29.07 -3.29 -3.61
C VAL A 260 28.12 -2.96 -2.46
N GLU A 261 28.27 -1.80 -1.83
CA GLU A 261 27.37 -1.35 -0.76
C GLU A 261 25.93 -1.18 -1.28
N SER A 262 25.74 -0.61 -2.46
CA SER A 262 24.41 -0.51 -3.10
C SER A 262 23.78 -1.89 -3.29
N ASP A 263 24.53 -2.85 -3.83
CA ASP A 263 24.03 -4.21 -4.07
C ASP A 263 23.65 -4.89 -2.74
N GLU A 264 24.50 -4.79 -1.71
CA GLU A 264 24.26 -5.37 -0.37
C GLU A 264 23.04 -4.75 0.34
N ILE A 265 22.85 -3.43 0.22
CA ILE A 265 21.70 -2.72 0.78
C ILE A 265 20.40 -3.21 0.11
N LEU A 266 20.37 -3.22 -1.23
CA LEU A 266 19.19 -3.65 -1.98
C LEU A 266 18.87 -5.14 -1.73
N GLU A 267 19.90 -6.00 -1.65
CA GLU A 267 19.77 -7.41 -1.29
C GLU A 267 19.17 -7.57 0.11
N LYS A 268 19.60 -6.77 1.09
CA LYS A 268 19.04 -6.79 2.44
C LYS A 268 17.55 -6.43 2.44
N ILE A 269 17.16 -5.37 1.73
CA ILE A 269 15.76 -4.92 1.68
C ILE A 269 14.87 -6.01 1.07
N ILE A 270 15.30 -6.59 -0.07
CA ILE A 270 14.50 -7.63 -0.72
C ILE A 270 14.45 -8.93 0.10
N HIS A 271 15.50 -9.28 0.84
CA HIS A 271 15.48 -10.40 1.77
C HIS A 271 14.55 -10.17 2.96
N LEU A 272 14.50 -8.94 3.51
CA LEU A 272 13.51 -8.59 4.51
C LEU A 272 12.11 -8.85 3.96
N VAL A 273 11.80 -8.43 2.73
CA VAL A 273 10.49 -8.72 2.13
C VAL A 273 10.27 -10.21 1.92
N ALA A 274 11.16 -10.89 1.20
CA ALA A 274 10.93 -12.25 0.72
C ALA A 274 10.96 -13.33 1.83
N LEU A 275 11.75 -13.12 2.89
CA LEU A 275 11.97 -14.11 3.95
C LEU A 275 11.08 -13.91 5.19
N ASN A 276 10.27 -12.85 5.22
CA ASN A 276 9.38 -12.55 6.34
C ASN A 276 7.92 -12.69 5.87
N PRO A 277 7.27 -13.85 6.06
CA PRO A 277 5.87 -14.01 5.68
C PRO A 277 4.92 -13.22 6.58
N ASP A 278 5.34 -12.82 7.77
CA ASP A 278 4.55 -12.04 8.72
C ASP A 278 4.25 -10.61 8.23
N LEU A 279 5.07 -10.05 7.33
CA LEU A 279 4.81 -8.76 6.67
C LEU A 279 4.02 -8.86 5.37
N GLN A 280 3.63 -10.08 4.95
CA GLN A 280 3.01 -10.33 3.66
C GLN A 280 1.53 -10.70 3.78
N VAL A 281 0.76 -10.35 2.76
CA VAL A 281 -0.59 -10.90 2.52
C VAL A 281 -0.65 -11.51 1.13
N ARG A 282 -1.31 -12.66 1.01
CA ARG A 282 -1.63 -13.29 -0.26
C ARG A 282 -3.11 -13.16 -0.55
N PHE A 283 -3.45 -12.60 -1.69
CA PHE A 283 -4.82 -12.60 -2.17
C PHE A 283 -4.99 -13.62 -3.29
N ARG A 284 -5.85 -14.60 -3.01
CA ARG A 284 -6.37 -15.51 -4.04
C ARG A 284 -7.55 -14.84 -4.72
N TRP A 285 -7.46 -14.67 -6.02
CA TRP A 285 -8.57 -14.17 -6.83
C TRP A 285 -9.61 -15.28 -6.99
N GLU A 286 -10.88 -14.98 -6.71
CA GLU A 286 -11.95 -15.99 -6.64
C GLU A 286 -13.06 -15.74 -7.65
N ASN A 287 -13.37 -14.48 -7.95
CA ASN A 287 -14.45 -14.11 -8.87
C ASN A 287 -13.96 -13.20 -10.00
N SER A 288 -14.61 -13.31 -11.16
CA SER A 288 -14.58 -12.21 -12.13
C SER A 288 -15.09 -10.95 -11.43
N HIS A 289 -14.44 -9.83 -11.70
CA HIS A 289 -14.67 -8.53 -11.08
C HIS A 289 -14.26 -8.41 -9.61
N ASP A 290 -13.50 -9.36 -9.06
CA ASP A 290 -12.70 -9.06 -7.88
C ASP A 290 -11.74 -7.90 -8.19
N ILE A 291 -11.60 -6.97 -7.24
CA ILE A 291 -10.68 -5.83 -7.33
C ILE A 291 -9.82 -5.74 -6.07
N ALA A 292 -8.53 -5.50 -6.28
CA ALA A 292 -7.62 -5.03 -5.24
C ALA A 292 -7.30 -3.55 -5.49
N ILE A 293 -7.27 -2.74 -4.43
CA ILE A 293 -6.80 -1.36 -4.45
C ILE A 293 -5.73 -1.24 -3.37
N TRP A 294 -4.52 -0.84 -3.75
CA TRP A 294 -3.39 -0.75 -2.82
C TRP A 294 -2.68 0.59 -2.91
N ASP A 295 -2.06 0.98 -1.81
CA ASP A 295 -1.27 2.21 -1.72
C ASP A 295 0.20 1.91 -2.08
N ASN A 296 0.64 2.35 -3.26
CA ASN A 296 2.01 2.15 -3.75
C ASN A 296 3.08 2.77 -2.85
N ARG A 297 2.70 3.70 -1.98
CA ARG A 297 3.59 4.36 -1.03
C ARG A 297 3.82 3.48 0.21
N ALA A 298 2.88 2.57 0.51
CA ALA A 298 2.86 1.75 1.71
C ALA A 298 3.25 0.29 1.47
N VAL A 299 3.13 -0.24 0.24
CA VAL A 299 3.38 -1.66 -0.03
C VAL A 299 4.22 -1.92 -1.27
N TYR A 300 4.88 -3.08 -1.25
CA TYR A 300 5.36 -3.77 -2.44
C TYR A 300 4.37 -4.87 -2.83
N HIS A 301 4.43 -5.32 -4.07
CA HIS A 301 3.63 -6.44 -4.53
C HIS A 301 4.36 -7.32 -5.55
N ALA A 302 3.94 -8.57 -5.67
CA ALA A 302 4.48 -9.54 -6.62
C ALA A 302 3.35 -10.41 -7.21
N PRO A 303 3.26 -10.55 -8.54
CA PRO A 303 2.37 -11.54 -9.16
C PRO A 303 2.93 -12.96 -9.00
N ILE A 304 2.07 -13.92 -8.68
CA ILE A 304 2.43 -15.35 -8.68
C ILE A 304 2.18 -15.92 -10.08
N GLN A 305 3.25 -16.31 -10.78
CA GLN A 305 3.18 -16.88 -12.13
C GLN A 305 2.92 -18.40 -12.11
N ASN A 306 1.81 -18.83 -11.50
CA ASN A 306 1.46 -20.26 -11.32
C ASN A 306 0.11 -20.66 -11.93
N HIS A 307 -0.33 -20.00 -13.00
CA HIS A 307 -1.62 -20.28 -13.63
C HIS A 307 -1.49 -20.78 -15.07
N VAL A 308 -2.52 -21.51 -15.52
CA VAL A 308 -2.69 -21.94 -16.91
C VAL A 308 -4.01 -21.40 -17.43
N GLY A 309 -3.96 -20.77 -18.60
CA GLY A 309 -5.13 -20.15 -19.23
C GLY A 309 -5.12 -18.63 -19.14
N LYS A 310 -6.24 -18.03 -19.54
CA LYS A 310 -6.35 -16.57 -19.62
C LYS A 310 -6.49 -15.98 -18.22
N ARG A 311 -5.69 -14.95 -17.94
CA ARG A 311 -5.84 -14.06 -16.80
C ARG A 311 -5.80 -12.65 -17.34
N ARG A 312 -6.93 -11.94 -17.27
CA ARG A 312 -7.02 -10.57 -17.79
C ARG A 312 -7.67 -9.67 -16.76
N GLY A 313 -7.22 -8.43 -16.72
CA GLY A 313 -7.79 -7.41 -15.84
C GLY A 313 -7.41 -6.01 -16.26
N TRP A 314 -8.16 -5.06 -15.74
CA TRP A 314 -7.93 -3.64 -15.95
C TRP A 314 -7.24 -3.05 -14.73
N ARG A 315 -6.21 -2.26 -14.99
CA ARG A 315 -5.46 -1.53 -13.97
C ARG A 315 -5.62 -0.02 -14.19
N VAL A 316 -5.96 0.67 -13.12
CA VAL A 316 -6.02 2.12 -13.03
C VAL A 316 -5.11 2.55 -11.89
N LEU A 317 -4.36 3.63 -12.10
CA LEU A 317 -3.51 4.20 -11.07
C LEU A 317 -3.74 5.70 -10.97
N SER A 318 -3.83 6.21 -9.75
CA SER A 318 -3.82 7.64 -9.47
C SER A 318 -2.37 8.09 -9.24
N VAL A 319 -2.04 9.33 -9.63
CA VAL A 319 -0.68 9.87 -9.50
C VAL A 319 -0.54 10.71 -8.24
N GLY A 320 0.37 10.30 -7.35
CA GLY A 320 0.60 10.91 -6.05
C GLY A 320 1.59 12.08 -6.06
N GLU A 321 2.01 12.47 -4.87
CA GLU A 321 3.05 13.45 -4.64
C GLU A 321 4.46 12.92 -4.95
N ARG A 322 5.43 13.84 -5.06
CA ARG A 322 6.85 13.46 -5.10
C ARG A 322 7.24 12.87 -3.73
N PRO A 323 7.89 11.69 -3.67
CA PRO A 323 8.34 11.09 -2.42
C PRO A 323 9.27 12.04 -1.63
N TYR A 324 9.07 12.09 -0.31
CA TYR A 324 9.86 12.89 0.61
C TYR A 324 10.02 12.15 1.93
N LEU A 325 11.01 12.57 2.72
CA LEU A 325 11.17 12.18 4.12
C LEU A 325 10.97 13.41 4.99
N ASP A 326 9.96 13.36 5.86
CA ASP A 326 9.82 14.31 6.96
C ASP A 326 10.68 13.79 8.13
N PRO A 327 11.73 14.52 8.56
CA PRO A 327 12.60 14.06 9.65
C PRO A 327 11.87 13.93 11.00
N THR A 328 10.68 14.53 11.13
CA THR A 328 9.85 14.47 12.34
C THR A 328 8.77 13.38 12.30
N SER A 329 8.65 12.66 11.19
CA SER A 329 7.71 11.53 11.08
C SER A 329 8.17 10.35 11.95
N VAL A 330 7.24 9.44 12.21
CA VAL A 330 7.47 8.29 13.10
C VAL A 330 7.34 6.97 12.35
N SER A 331 7.89 5.92 12.91
CA SER A 331 7.62 4.56 12.47
C SER A 331 6.18 4.14 12.82
N ARG A 332 5.66 3.09 12.16
CA ARG A 332 4.31 2.59 12.49
C ARG A 332 4.29 2.00 13.90
N ALA A 333 5.32 1.24 14.28
CA ALA A 333 5.48 0.69 15.62
C ALA A 333 5.47 1.78 16.72
N GLU A 334 6.22 2.87 16.55
CA GLU A 334 6.23 4.00 17.49
C GLU A 334 4.84 4.66 17.59
N TYR A 335 4.17 4.84 16.45
CA TYR A 335 2.81 5.39 16.44
C TYR A 335 1.84 4.51 17.23
N LEU A 336 1.82 3.19 16.96
CA LEU A 336 0.94 2.25 17.65
C LEU A 336 1.24 2.14 19.14
N ALA A 337 2.53 2.14 19.53
CA ALA A 337 2.92 2.18 20.93
C ALA A 337 2.39 3.45 21.64
N SER A 338 2.48 4.60 20.98
CA SER A 338 1.96 5.87 21.53
C SER A 338 0.44 5.87 21.73
N LEU A 339 -0.31 5.11 20.92
CA LEU A 339 -1.75 4.95 21.11
C LEU A 339 -2.05 4.07 22.33
N ALA A 340 -1.36 2.94 22.46
CA ALA A 340 -1.53 2.04 23.59
C ALA A 340 -1.21 2.73 24.94
N GLU A 341 -0.19 3.57 24.98
CA GLU A 341 0.16 4.37 26.17
C GLU A 341 -0.95 5.37 26.52
N ARG A 342 -1.57 6.02 25.54
CA ARG A 342 -2.69 6.96 25.76
C ARG A 342 -3.93 6.24 26.27
N GLU A 343 -4.24 5.06 25.75
CA GLU A 343 -5.35 4.24 26.22
C GLU A 343 -5.13 3.75 27.65
N ASN A 344 -3.92 3.30 27.98
CA ASN A 344 -3.56 2.90 29.35
C ASN A 344 -3.61 4.08 30.32
N GLY A 345 -3.03 5.23 29.96
CA GLY A 345 -3.06 6.44 30.80
C GLY A 345 -4.47 7.00 31.00
N THR A 346 -5.35 6.91 30.00
CA THR A 346 -6.77 7.28 30.16
C THR A 346 -7.56 6.26 31.00
N ALA A 347 -7.20 4.98 30.95
CA ALA A 347 -7.79 3.95 31.81
C ALA A 347 -7.34 4.13 33.29
N GLU A 348 -6.09 4.48 33.54
CA GLU A 348 -5.57 4.81 34.88
C GLU A 348 -6.22 6.08 35.44
N ALA A 349 -6.29 7.17 34.65
CA ALA A 349 -6.98 8.40 35.08
C ALA A 349 -8.48 8.18 35.38
N LYS A 350 -9.15 7.26 34.68
CA LYS A 350 -10.54 6.86 34.98
C LYS A 350 -10.65 6.02 36.26
N LYS A 351 -9.62 5.24 36.63
CA LYS A 351 -9.59 4.51 37.90
C LYS A 351 -9.34 5.45 39.08
N ASP A 352 -8.46 6.43 38.93
CA ASP A 352 -8.16 7.39 40.00
C ASP A 352 -9.36 8.31 40.30
N THR A 353 -10.08 8.75 39.26
CA THR A 353 -11.33 9.51 39.45
C THR A 353 -12.49 8.68 40.03
N ALA A 354 -12.50 7.37 39.80
CA ALA A 354 -13.44 6.44 40.44
C ALA A 354 -13.05 6.13 41.90
N ALA A 355 -11.76 6.15 42.24
CA ALA A 355 -11.28 5.97 43.60
C ALA A 355 -11.53 7.22 44.47
N ASP A 356 -11.34 8.43 43.91
CA ASP A 356 -11.62 9.70 44.60
C ASP A 356 -13.12 9.97 44.84
N SER A 357 -14.01 9.21 44.20
CA SER A 357 -15.47 9.33 44.40
C SER A 357 -16.05 8.35 45.43
N ILE A 358 -15.20 7.56 46.12
CA ILE A 358 -15.63 6.57 47.13
C ILE A 358 -15.40 7.06 48.59
N GLU A 359 -14.73 8.19 48.82
CA GLU A 359 -14.60 8.75 50.18
C GLU A 359 -15.79 9.63 50.61
N GLY A 360 -16.94 8.98 50.85
CA GLY A 360 -18.02 9.49 51.71
C GLY A 360 -17.93 8.86 53.11
N PRO A 361 -18.22 9.59 54.21
CA PRO A 361 -17.85 9.16 55.56
C PRO A 361 -18.71 8.00 56.05
N HIS A 362 -18.14 6.80 56.15
CA HIS A 362 -18.78 5.67 56.80
C HIS A 362 -18.72 5.79 58.34
N LYS A 363 -19.88 5.99 58.96
CA LYS A 363 -20.09 5.77 60.40
C LYS A 363 -19.97 4.28 60.73
N LEU A 364 -19.18 3.99 61.76
CA LEU A 364 -19.02 2.69 62.41
C LEU A 364 -20.35 2.16 62.98
N GLY A 365 -20.68 0.91 62.66
CA GLY A 365 -21.76 0.14 63.29
C GLY A 365 -21.27 -1.27 63.58
N ASN A 366 -21.14 -1.60 64.87
CA ASN A 366 -20.82 -2.92 65.41
C ASN A 366 -21.86 -3.97 65.02
N GLY A 367 -21.42 -5.19 64.67
CA GLY A 367 -22.31 -6.34 64.48
C GLY A 367 -21.53 -7.64 64.26
N SER A 368 -21.81 -8.61 65.11
CA SER A 368 -21.02 -9.80 65.44
C SER A 368 -21.16 -11.02 64.53
N ASN A 369 -20.12 -11.86 64.56
CA ASN A 369 -20.07 -13.33 64.47
C ASN A 369 -20.61 -14.05 63.22
N GLY A 370 -19.73 -14.85 62.61
CA GLY A 370 -20.10 -15.93 61.69
C GLY A 370 -18.90 -16.61 61.04
N ARG A 371 -18.33 -17.59 61.75
CA ARG A 371 -17.33 -18.58 61.29
C ARG A 371 -17.88 -19.36 60.07
N VAL A 372 -17.04 -19.72 59.08
CA VAL A 372 -16.87 -21.06 58.46
C VAL A 372 -15.79 -20.98 57.35
N GLU A 373 -15.18 -22.14 57.11
CA GLU A 373 -13.84 -22.48 56.63
C GLU A 373 -13.59 -22.42 55.11
N ALA A 374 -12.32 -22.71 54.81
CA ALA A 374 -11.59 -22.77 53.55
C ALA A 374 -12.07 -23.78 52.50
N ALA A 375 -11.73 -23.51 51.22
CA ALA A 375 -10.97 -24.37 50.29
C ALA A 375 -10.87 -23.63 48.92
N SER A 376 -9.70 -23.25 48.41
CA SER A 376 -8.71 -24.04 47.65
C SER A 376 -9.10 -24.38 46.19
N SER A 377 -8.30 -23.84 45.25
CA SER A 377 -8.03 -24.28 43.86
C SER A 377 -9.22 -24.24 42.87
N VAL A 378 -9.09 -23.87 41.59
CA VAL A 378 -8.27 -24.48 40.54
C VAL A 378 -8.13 -23.48 39.37
N ALA A 379 -7.03 -23.59 38.65
CA ALA A 379 -6.66 -22.85 37.45
C ALA A 379 -7.01 -23.61 36.15
N ILE A 380 -6.87 -22.92 35.00
CA ILE A 380 -6.72 -23.46 33.62
C ILE A 380 -8.08 -23.83 32.97
N GLU A 381 -8.43 -23.50 31.72
CA GLU A 381 -7.67 -23.28 30.46
C GLU A 381 -7.85 -21.88 29.83
#